data_AF-A0A4U7DQ49-F1
#
_entry.id   AF-A0A4U7DQ49-F1
#
_cell.length_a   1.000
_cell.length_b   1.000
_cell.length_c   1.000
_cell.angle_alpha   90.00
_cell.angle_beta   90.00
_cell.angle_gamma   90.00
#
_symmetry.space_group_name_H-M   'P 1'
#
loop_
_entity.id
_entity.type
_entity.pdbx_description
1 polymer ?
#
loop_
_entity_poly.entity_id
_entity_poly.type
_entity_poly.pdbx_seq_one_letter_code
_entity_poly.pdbx_strand_id
1 'polypeptide(L)'
;MSYTHGLYKYDLVADKGDELLRVQVKKANQNNKKPWKYRLFTEQYQDGQVDIFAGYIVEEDKVFYVAFDEVGRNNFRINTKDRTEMSDHNASEANLLEDYTFDRAFRQHMSDTEAEEQNETSSSSPVEGQ
;
A
#
# COMPACT_ATOMS: atom_id res chain seq x y z
N MET A 1 2.39 -13.83 24.57
CA MET A 1 3.82 -13.99 24.24
C MET A 1 4.27 -12.75 23.50
N SER A 2 5.35 -12.09 23.93
CA SER A 2 5.97 -10.98 23.19
C SER A 2 7.11 -11.58 22.39
N TYR A 3 6.95 -11.64 21.07
CA TYR A 3 7.98 -12.14 20.18
C TYR A 3 9.00 -11.04 19.88
N THR A 4 10.27 -11.43 19.84
CA THR A 4 11.44 -10.56 19.66
C THR A 4 11.41 -9.79 18.33
N HIS A 5 11.85 -8.54 18.40
CA HIS A 5 12.10 -7.63 17.29
C HIS A 5 12.75 -8.34 16.08
N GLY A 6 12.17 -8.20 14.87
CA GLY A 6 12.77 -8.66 13.60
C GLY A 6 12.21 -9.94 12.98
N LEU A 7 11.28 -10.66 13.63
CA LEU A 7 10.59 -11.80 13.01
C LEU A 7 9.44 -11.36 12.08
N TYR A 8 8.76 -10.28 12.43
CA TYR A 8 7.67 -9.74 11.63
C TYR A 8 8.20 -8.84 10.51
N LYS A 9 7.50 -8.89 9.38
CA LYS A 9 7.80 -8.09 8.18
C LYS A 9 7.09 -6.73 8.19
N TYR A 10 6.51 -6.33 9.32
CA TYR A 10 5.85 -5.04 9.51
C TYR A 10 6.39 -4.38 10.77
N ASP A 11 6.27 -3.05 10.85
CA ASP A 11 6.79 -2.27 11.97
C ASP A 11 5.68 -1.92 12.98
N LEU A 12 4.44 -1.78 12.51
CA LEU A 12 3.30 -1.31 13.30
C LEU A 12 2.06 -2.17 13.04
N VAL A 13 1.13 -2.15 13.99
CA VAL A 13 -0.26 -2.59 13.80
C VAL A 13 -1.15 -1.38 13.98
N ALA A 14 -2.02 -1.13 13.00
CA ALA A 14 -3.03 -0.09 13.08
C ALA A 14 -4.40 -0.72 13.32
N ASP A 15 -5.11 -0.19 14.32
CA ASP A 15 -6.51 -0.52 14.60
C ASP A 15 -7.39 0.48 13.86
N LYS A 16 -8.32 -0.03 13.03
CA LYS A 16 -9.28 0.80 12.32
C LYS A 16 -10.61 0.09 12.14
N GLY A 17 -11.60 0.49 12.94
CA GLY A 17 -12.92 -0.14 12.93
C GLY A 17 -12.84 -1.48 13.64
N ASP A 18 -13.20 -2.56 12.96
CA ASP A 18 -13.10 -3.94 13.47
C ASP A 18 -11.88 -4.69 12.90
N GLU A 19 -10.96 -3.96 12.25
CA GLU A 19 -9.84 -4.51 11.47
C GLU A 19 -8.48 -4.12 12.04
N LEU A 20 -7.55 -5.08 12.04
CA LEU A 20 -6.15 -4.88 12.45
C LEU A 20 -5.23 -5.01 11.24
N LEU A 21 -4.52 -3.93 10.93
CA LEU A 21 -3.70 -3.81 9.73
C LEU A 21 -2.21 -3.88 10.08
N ARG A 22 -1.46 -4.73 9.38
CA ARG A 22 0.00 -4.81 9.43
C ARG A 22 0.59 -3.70 8.57
N VAL A 23 1.24 -2.74 9.21
CA VAL A 23 1.80 -1.55 8.56
C VAL A 23 3.32 -1.61 8.56
N GLN A 24 3.92 -1.58 7.37
CA GLN A 24 5.37 -1.43 7.21
C GLN A 24 5.72 0.02 6.92
N VAL A 25 6.64 0.60 7.70
CA VAL A 25 7.14 1.96 7.50
C VAL A 25 8.38 1.92 6.62
N LYS A 26 8.46 2.83 5.64
CA LYS A 26 9.62 2.97 4.76
C LYS A 26 9.91 4.43 4.49
N LYS A 27 11.21 4.79 4.49
CA LYS A 27 11.66 6.04 3.87
C LYS A 27 11.53 5.93 2.36
N ALA A 28 10.83 6.87 1.74
CA ALA A 28 10.76 7.02 0.30
C ALA A 28 12.03 7.72 -0.22
N ASN A 29 12.56 7.27 -1.35
CA ASN A 29 13.82 7.76 -1.90
C ASN A 29 13.58 8.67 -3.10
N GLN A 30 14.11 9.88 -3.04
CA GLN A 30 14.00 10.87 -4.11
C GLN A 30 14.71 10.40 -5.39
N ASN A 31 14.12 10.73 -6.54
CA ASN A 31 14.77 10.52 -7.84
C ASN A 31 15.65 11.72 -8.21
N ASN A 32 16.95 11.47 -8.38
CA ASN A 32 17.94 12.51 -8.72
C ASN A 32 17.65 13.28 -10.02
N LYS A 33 16.94 12.68 -10.99
CA LYS A 33 16.57 13.33 -12.26
C LYS A 33 15.21 14.02 -12.21
N LYS A 34 14.36 13.64 -11.26
CA LYS A 34 12.98 14.13 -11.11
C LYS A 34 12.72 14.33 -9.61
N PRO A 35 13.13 15.47 -9.02
CA PRO A 35 13.14 15.67 -7.57
C PRO A 35 11.74 15.59 -6.92
N TRP A 36 10.69 15.76 -7.72
CA TRP A 36 9.30 15.57 -7.30
C TRP A 36 8.81 14.11 -7.34
N LYS A 37 9.66 13.15 -7.71
CA LYS A 37 9.31 11.72 -7.73
C LYS A 37 10.07 10.95 -6.66
N TYR A 38 9.33 10.22 -5.83
CA TYR A 38 9.88 9.43 -4.73
C TYR A 38 9.51 7.96 -4.92
N ARG A 39 10.48 7.06 -4.79
CA ARG A 39 10.28 5.61 -4.90
C ARG A 39 10.14 4.99 -3.51
N LEU A 40 9.15 4.11 -3.38
CA LEU A 40 9.04 3.19 -2.25
C LEU A 40 9.59 1.82 -2.67
N PHE A 41 10.43 1.21 -1.83
CA PHE A 41 11.00 -0.11 -2.10
C PHE A 41 10.24 -1.17 -1.31
N THR A 42 9.54 -2.05 -2.03
CA THR A 42 8.62 -3.05 -1.48
C THR A 42 8.92 -4.47 -2.00
N GLU A 43 9.98 -4.65 -2.78
CA GLU A 43 10.29 -5.88 -3.52
C GLU A 43 10.56 -7.11 -2.62
N GLN A 44 10.91 -6.87 -1.35
CA GLN A 44 11.23 -7.91 -0.39
C GLN A 44 10.01 -8.47 0.37
N TYR A 45 8.81 -7.94 0.09
CA TYR A 45 7.58 -8.31 0.78
C TYR A 45 6.74 -9.23 -0.10
N GLN A 46 6.19 -10.25 0.53
CA GLN A 46 5.26 -11.19 -0.07
C GLN A 46 3.85 -10.88 0.41
N ASP A 47 2.90 -11.37 -0.37
CA ASP A 47 1.49 -11.29 -0.01
C ASP A 47 1.23 -11.90 1.39
N GLY A 48 0.29 -11.29 2.10
CA GLY A 48 -0.03 -11.63 3.49
C GLY A 48 1.07 -11.31 4.51
N GLN A 49 2.13 -10.57 4.18
CA GLN A 49 3.15 -10.14 5.15
C GLN A 49 2.91 -8.72 5.68
N VAL A 50 2.33 -7.87 4.85
CA VAL A 50 2.07 -6.45 5.07
C VAL A 50 0.75 -6.14 4.37
N ASP A 51 -0.11 -5.36 5.01
CA ASP A 51 -1.39 -4.93 4.42
C ASP A 51 -1.24 -3.53 3.80
N ILE A 52 -0.54 -2.63 4.51
CA ILE A 52 -0.32 -1.25 4.07
C ILE A 52 1.15 -0.86 4.27
N PHE A 53 1.69 -0.13 3.29
CA PHE A 53 2.95 0.58 3.46
C PHE A 53 2.71 2.05 3.82
N ALA A 54 3.39 2.52 4.86
CA ALA A 54 3.51 3.93 5.20
C ALA A 54 4.84 4.48 4.67
N GLY A 55 4.78 5.26 3.60
CA GLY A 55 5.94 5.91 2.99
C GLY A 55 6.17 7.29 3.59
N TYR A 56 7.38 7.55 4.08
CA TYR A 56 7.79 8.86 4.61
C TYR A 56 8.76 9.56 3.66
N ILE A 57 8.45 10.80 3.28
CA ILE A 57 9.28 11.69 2.45
C ILE A 57 9.96 12.68 3.39
N VAL A 58 11.27 12.52 3.60
CA VAL A 58 12.03 13.31 4.56
C VAL A 58 12.10 14.78 4.16
N GLU A 59 12.30 15.04 2.88
CA GLU A 59 12.52 16.38 2.33
C GLU A 59 11.26 17.26 2.38
N GLU A 60 10.09 16.64 2.46
CA GLU A 60 8.78 17.29 2.50
C GLU A 60 8.11 17.22 3.88
N ASP A 61 8.67 16.42 4.81
CA ASP A 61 8.05 16.04 6.08
C ASP A 61 6.59 15.55 5.91
N LYS A 62 6.39 14.62 4.97
CA LYS A 62 5.05 14.10 4.61
C LYS A 62 5.03 12.58 4.58
N VAL A 63 3.87 12.03 4.94
CA VAL A 63 3.58 10.59 4.90
C VAL A 63 2.52 10.31 3.85
N PHE A 64 2.64 9.18 3.16
CA PHE A 64 1.62 8.62 2.30
C PHE A 64 1.41 7.14 2.59
N TYR A 65 0.25 6.61 2.20
CA TYR A 65 -0.17 5.25 2.49
C TYR A 65 -0.60 4.55 1.20
N VAL A 66 -0.17 3.31 1.03
CA VAL A 66 -0.48 2.49 -0.15
C VAL A 66 -0.73 1.05 0.27
N ALA A 67 -1.78 0.44 -0.26
CA ALA A 67 -2.11 -0.96 -0.01
C ALA A 67 -1.06 -1.88 -0.67
N PHE A 68 -0.84 -3.06 -0.11
CA PHE A 68 0.16 -4.02 -0.61
C PHE A 68 -0.05 -4.39 -2.09
N ASP A 69 -1.29 -4.48 -2.56
CA ASP A 69 -1.56 -4.86 -3.95
C ASP A 69 -1.34 -3.72 -4.95
N GLU A 70 -1.44 -2.46 -4.50
CA GLU A 70 -1.24 -1.28 -5.34
C GLU A 70 0.23 -0.97 -5.64
N VAL A 71 1.16 -1.32 -4.73
CA VAL A 71 2.58 -0.97 -4.94
C VAL A 71 3.17 -1.70 -6.15
N GLY A 72 2.52 -2.80 -6.59
CA GLY A 72 3.01 -3.65 -7.66
C GLY A 72 4.36 -4.26 -7.28
N ARG A 73 4.65 -5.47 -7.73
CA ARG A 73 5.87 -6.18 -7.31
C ARG A 73 7.18 -5.45 -7.63
N ASN A 74 7.15 -4.37 -8.41
CA ASN A 74 8.27 -3.46 -8.62
C ASN A 74 7.80 -2.04 -8.94
N ASN A 75 8.54 -1.03 -8.45
CA ASN A 75 8.58 0.34 -9.01
C ASN A 75 7.49 1.36 -8.62
N PHE A 76 6.76 1.18 -7.51
CA PHE A 76 5.87 2.23 -7.03
C PHE A 76 6.58 3.57 -6.80
N ARG A 77 5.95 4.64 -7.26
CA ARG A 77 6.44 6.01 -7.11
C ARG A 77 5.31 6.95 -6.76
N ILE A 78 5.58 7.86 -5.84
CA ILE A 78 4.76 9.03 -5.54
C ILE A 78 5.31 10.26 -6.25
N ASN A 79 4.38 11.11 -6.66
CA ASN A 79 4.63 12.40 -7.26
C ASN A 79 4.18 13.51 -6.28
N THR A 80 5.09 14.41 -5.92
CA THR A 80 4.82 15.50 -4.96
C THR A 80 4.46 16.82 -5.61
N LYS A 81 4.44 16.88 -6.95
CA LYS A 81 3.91 18.05 -7.66
C LYS A 81 2.42 18.20 -7.38
N ASP A 82 1.99 19.46 -7.36
CA ASP A 82 0.59 19.80 -7.23
C ASP A 82 -0.17 19.44 -8.51
N ARG A 83 -1.43 19.03 -8.37
CA ARG A 83 -2.31 18.71 -9.49
C ARG A 83 -2.42 19.85 -10.51
N THR A 84 -2.44 21.09 -10.04
CA THR A 84 -2.52 22.31 -10.84
C THR A 84 -1.28 22.57 -11.69
N GLU A 85 -0.15 21.92 -11.38
CA GLU A 85 1.09 21.98 -12.16
C GLU A 85 1.13 20.95 -13.31
N MET A 86 0.05 20.20 -13.51
CA MET A 86 -0.07 19.15 -14.52
C MET A 86 -1.25 19.40 -15.44
N SER A 87 -1.20 18.83 -16.64
CA SER A 87 -2.41 18.66 -17.44
C SER A 87 -3.33 17.62 -16.80
N ASP A 88 -4.64 17.72 -17.03
CA ASP A 88 -5.63 16.79 -16.48
C ASP A 88 -5.26 15.32 -16.75
N HIS A 89 -4.82 15.01 -17.97
CA HIS A 89 -4.36 13.67 -18.34
C HIS A 89 -3.15 13.20 -17.53
N ASN A 90 -2.18 14.08 -17.27
CA ASN A 90 -1.01 13.72 -16.46
C ASN A 90 -1.38 13.61 -14.98
N ALA A 91 -2.30 14.44 -14.50
CA ALA A 91 -2.81 14.41 -13.14
C ALA A 91 -3.62 13.14 -12.85
N SER A 92 -4.37 12.60 -13.81
CA SER A 92 -5.15 11.37 -13.64
C SER A 92 -4.28 10.11 -13.59
N GLU A 93 -3.16 10.11 -14.32
CA GLU A 93 -2.23 8.97 -14.39
C GLU A 93 -1.12 9.03 -13.33
N ALA A 94 -0.92 10.20 -12.71
CA ALA A 94 0.11 10.38 -11.71
C ALA A 94 -0.37 9.88 -10.33
N ASN A 95 0.51 9.14 -9.65
CA ASN A 95 0.33 8.84 -8.24
C ASN A 95 0.62 10.10 -7.39
N LEU A 96 -0.34 11.01 -7.30
CA LEU A 96 -0.19 12.29 -6.58
C LEU A 96 -0.22 12.07 -5.08
N LEU A 97 0.68 12.72 -4.35
CA LEU A 97 0.81 12.57 -2.90
C LEU A 97 -0.52 12.77 -2.15
N GLU A 98 -1.31 13.76 -2.57
CA GLU A 98 -2.61 14.10 -1.97
C GLU A 98 -3.64 12.97 -2.04
N ASP A 99 -3.53 12.08 -3.02
CA ASP A 99 -4.48 10.98 -3.20
C ASP A 99 -4.16 9.81 -2.25
N TYR A 100 -2.90 9.61 -1.86
CA TYR A 100 -2.42 8.44 -1.11
C TYR A 100 -2.58 8.59 0.41
N THR A 101 -3.83 8.70 0.85
CA THR A 101 -4.23 8.79 2.26
C THR A 101 -4.42 7.41 2.90
N PHE A 102 -4.38 7.35 4.24
CA PHE A 102 -4.65 6.12 4.99
C PHE A 102 -6.05 5.56 4.72
N ASP A 103 -7.06 6.45 4.62
CA ASP A 103 -8.44 6.04 4.31
C ASP A 103 -8.61 5.45 2.91
N ARG A 104 -7.84 5.93 1.93
CA ARG A 104 -7.80 5.32 0.61
C ARG A 104 -7.13 3.95 0.66
N ALA A 105 -5.94 3.85 1.26
CA ALA A 105 -5.20 2.58 1.35
C ALA A 105 -6.01 1.49 2.07
N PHE A 106 -6.69 1.85 3.16
CA PHE A 106 -7.57 0.94 3.87
C PHE A 106 -8.73 0.42 3.02
N ARG A 107 -9.42 1.32 2.29
CA ARG A 107 -10.54 0.92 1.42
C ARG A 107 -10.10 -0.02 0.30
N GLN A 108 -8.92 0.21 -0.28
CA GLN A 108 -8.37 -0.67 -1.31
C GLN A 108 -8.10 -2.07 -0.76
N HIS A 109 -7.38 -2.15 0.36
CA HIS A 109 -7.09 -3.43 1.00
C HIS A 109 -8.36 -4.24 1.35
N MET A 110 -9.40 -3.57 1.87
CA MET A 110 -10.69 -4.22 2.14
C MET A 110 -11.40 -4.70 0.88
N SER A 111 -11.37 -3.89 -0.20
CA SER A 111 -12.01 -4.26 -1.47
C SER A 111 -11.35 -5.49 -2.11
N ASP A 112 -10.02 -5.59 -1.99
CA ASP A 112 -9.27 -6.73 -2.49
C ASP A 112 -9.55 -8.00 -1.68
N THR A 113 -9.65 -7.87 -0.34
CA THR A 113 -9.99 -8.98 0.57
C THR A 113 -11.38 -9.56 0.25
N GLU A 114 -12.39 -8.71 0.07
CA GLU A 114 -13.76 -9.15 -0.29
C GLU A 114 -13.81 -9.88 -1.65
N ALA A 115 -12.97 -9.47 -2.60
CA ALA A 115 -12.90 -10.10 -3.92
C ALA A 115 -12.26 -11.50 -3.88
N GLU A 116 -11.29 -11.72 -2.99
CA GLU A 116 -10.67 -13.03 -2.78
C GLU A 116 -11.62 -14.02 -2.11
N GLU A 117 -12.33 -13.60 -1.06
CA GLU A 117 -13.31 -14.44 -0.36
C GLU A 117 -14.44 -14.94 -1.28
N GLN A 118 -14.91 -14.09 -2.21
CA GLN A 118 -15.93 -14.47 -3.20
C GLN A 118 -15.43 -15.50 -4.23
N ASN A 119 -14.15 -15.44 -4.59
CA ASN A 119 -13.53 -16.40 -5.52
C ASN A 119 -13.32 -17.78 -4.86
N GLU A 120 -12.90 -17.82 -3.60
CA GLU A 120 -12.76 -19.09 -2.87
C GLU A 120 -14.13 -19.79 -2.69
N THR A 121 -15.16 -19.03 -2.32
CA THR A 121 -16.52 -19.56 -2.09
C THR A 121 -17.18 -20.08 -3.38
N SER A 122 -16.85 -19.49 -4.53
CA SER A 122 -17.34 -19.95 -5.84
C SER A 122 -16.63 -21.20 -6.37
N SER A 123 -15.46 -21.53 -5.83
CA SER A 123 -14.64 -22.68 -6.26
C SER A 123 -14.95 -23.98 -5.51
N SER A 124 -15.63 -23.90 -4.36
CA SER A 124 -16.08 -25.10 -3.62
C SER A 124 -17.45 -25.58 -4.13
N SER A 125 -17.46 -26.37 -5.19
CA SER A 125 -18.64 -27.19 -5.54
C SER A 125 -18.80 -28.36 -4.56
N PRO A 126 -20.02 -28.89 -4.34
CA PRO A 126 -20.30 -29.83 -3.27
C PRO A 126 -19.64 -31.18 -3.53
N VAL A 127 -19.06 -31.78 -2.47
CA VAL A 127 -18.73 -33.20 -2.47
C VAL A 127 -20.06 -33.97 -2.60
N GLU A 128 -20.34 -34.52 -3.78
CA GLU A 128 -21.46 -35.44 -3.98
C GLU A 128 -21.27 -36.63 -3.04
N GLY A 129 -22.21 -36.77 -2.10
CA GLY A 129 -22.29 -37.89 -1.17
C GLY A 129 -22.55 -39.21 -1.91
N GLN A 130 -21.86 -40.24 -1.45
CA GLN A 130 -22.02 -41.65 -1.83
C GLN A 130 -23.38 -42.22 -1.43
#